data_AF-A0A3M2EB29-F1
#
_entry.id   AF-A0A3M2EB29-F1
#
_cell.length_a   1.000
_cell.length_b   1.000
_cell.length_c   1.000
_cell.angle_alpha   90.00
_cell.angle_beta   90.00
_cell.angle_gamma   90.00
#
_symmetry.space_group_name_H-M   'P 1'
#
loop_
_entity.id
_entity.type
_entity.pdbx_description
1 polymer ?
#
loop_
_entity_poly.entity_id
_entity_poly.type
_entity_poly.pdbx_seq_one_letter_code
_entity_poly.pdbx_strand_id
1 'polypeptide(L)'
;FVGPVEALVIGAIAGVLCQEAINVVKVRAGIDDTLDVFAVHGVGGIFGTIMIAVFAKGSWVAQLGGLLIVGVYTLVVSLVLIRAVAAVTTLRVSAEVETNGLDLELHGERAYDLAS
;
A
#
# COMPACT_ATOMS: atom_id res chain seq x y z
N PHE A 1 10.46 17.95 11.86
CA PHE A 1 11.15 17.80 10.56
C PHE A 1 12.61 17.47 10.79
N VAL A 2 13.25 16.82 9.81
CA VAL A 2 14.64 16.34 9.91
C VAL A 2 15.57 17.19 9.05
N GLY A 3 16.88 17.18 9.36
CA GLY A 3 17.89 17.82 8.52
C GLY A 3 18.25 16.97 7.29
N PRO A 4 19.11 17.50 6.39
CA PRO A 4 19.47 16.81 5.15
C PRO A 4 20.19 15.48 5.35
N VAL A 5 21.05 15.37 6.37
CA VAL A 5 21.81 14.15 6.66
C VAL A 5 20.89 13.06 7.17
N GLU A 6 19.99 13.40 8.09
CA GLU A 6 18.98 12.47 8.61
C GLU A 6 18.00 12.04 7.51
N ALA A 7 17.62 12.96 6.61
CA ALA A 7 16.78 12.62 5.45
C ALA A 7 17.46 11.60 4.54
N LEU A 8 18.76 11.73 4.28
CA LEU A 8 19.54 10.76 3.50
C LEU A 8 19.54 9.38 4.18
N VAL A 9 19.75 9.34 5.50
CA VAL A 9 19.72 8.10 6.29
C VAL A 9 18.35 7.44 6.24
N ILE A 10 17.28 8.20 6.45
CA ILE A 10 15.89 7.71 6.37
C ILE A 10 15.61 7.14 4.98
N GLY A 11 15.97 7.86 3.91
CA GLY A 11 15.76 7.41 2.53
C GLY A 11 16.53 6.12 2.20
N ALA A 12 17.80 6.02 2.59
CA ALA A 12 18.60 4.82 2.37
C ALA A 12 18.03 3.60 3.10
N ILE A 13 17.61 3.76 4.35
CA ILE A 13 16.99 2.66 5.12
C ILE A 13 15.62 2.31 4.54
N ALA A 14 14.78 3.30 4.23
CA ALA A 14 13.45 3.08 3.68
C ALA A 14 13.50 2.33 2.35
N GLY A 15 14.48 2.61 1.47
CA GLY A 15 14.65 1.89 0.22
C GLY A 15 14.84 0.38 0.42
N VAL A 16 15.75 0.00 1.32
CA VAL A 16 15.99 -1.43 1.65
C VAL A 16 14.79 -2.01 2.40
N LEU A 17 14.26 -1.29 3.38
CA LEU A 17 13.14 -1.74 4.21
C LEU A 17 11.89 -2.03 3.37
N CYS A 18 11.51 -1.13 2.46
CA CYS A 18 10.33 -1.31 1.61
C CYS A 18 10.54 -2.47 0.63
N GLN A 19 11.75 -2.66 0.09
CA GLN A 19 12.05 -3.82 -0.75
C GLN A 19 11.87 -5.14 0.01
N GLU A 20 12.36 -5.22 1.25
CA GLU A 20 12.17 -6.42 2.07
C GLU A 20 10.72 -6.59 2.53
N ALA A 21 9.99 -5.49 2.74
CA ALA A 21 8.57 -5.54 3.04
C ALA A 21 7.76 -6.17 1.89
N ILE A 22 8.12 -5.92 0.62
CA ILE A 22 7.49 -6.57 -0.53
C ILE A 22 7.68 -8.08 -0.45
N ASN A 23 8.91 -8.54 -0.18
CA ASN A 23 9.20 -9.97 -0.01
C ASN A 23 8.36 -10.59 1.11
N VAL A 24 8.22 -9.89 2.24
CA VAL A 24 7.43 -10.38 3.37
C VAL A 24 5.94 -10.43 3.03
N VAL A 25 5.38 -9.37 2.44
CA VAL A 25 3.94 -9.27 2.16
C VAL A 25 3.54 -10.21 1.02
N LYS A 26 4.24 -10.16 -0.11
CA LYS A 26 3.86 -10.86 -1.33
C LYS A 26 4.30 -12.31 -1.32
N VAL A 27 5.57 -12.57 -1.01
CA VAL A 27 6.17 -13.90 -1.12
C VAL A 27 5.89 -14.74 0.13
N ARG A 28 6.10 -14.17 1.33
CA ARG A 28 5.98 -14.94 2.57
C ARG A 28 4.55 -15.00 3.11
N ALA A 29 3.82 -13.90 3.08
CA ALA A 29 2.45 -13.84 3.56
C ALA A 29 1.42 -14.20 2.46
N GLY A 30 1.83 -14.25 1.19
CA GLY A 30 0.94 -14.61 0.08
C GLY A 30 -0.18 -13.58 -0.16
N ILE A 31 0.02 -12.33 0.26
CA ILE A 31 -0.96 -11.26 0.09
C ILE A 31 -0.73 -10.62 -1.28
N ASP A 32 -1.74 -10.67 -2.14
CA ASP A 32 -1.75 -9.98 -3.43
C ASP A 32 -1.98 -8.48 -3.26
N ASP A 33 -0.94 -7.80 -2.78
CA ASP A 33 -0.80 -6.35 -2.86
C ASP A 33 -0.26 -6.02 -4.26
N THR A 34 -1.16 -5.97 -5.24
CA THR A 34 -0.81 -6.06 -6.67
C THR A 34 0.27 -5.06 -7.09
N LEU A 35 0.16 -3.82 -6.60
CA LEU A 35 1.10 -2.73 -6.87
C LEU A 35 2.00 -2.39 -5.66
N ASP A 36 2.08 -3.31 -4.70
CA ASP A 36 2.93 -3.19 -3.50
C ASP A 36 2.65 -1.91 -2.67
N VAL A 37 1.39 -1.46 -2.65
CA VAL A 37 0.98 -0.19 -2.06
C VAL A 37 1.15 -0.22 -0.54
N PHE A 38 0.75 -1.31 0.12
CA PHE A 38 0.93 -1.45 1.55
C PHE A 38 2.40 -1.63 1.92
N ALA A 39 3.11 -2.46 1.16
CA ALA A 39 4.53 -2.72 1.41
C ALA A 39 5.39 -1.45 1.28
N VAL A 40 5.13 -0.59 0.28
CA VAL A 40 5.91 0.63 0.06
C VAL A 40 5.37 1.82 0.85
N HIS A 41 4.08 2.15 0.71
CA HIS A 41 3.50 3.34 1.34
C HIS A 41 3.10 3.09 2.80
N GLY A 42 2.52 1.93 3.10
CA GLY A 42 2.13 1.56 4.46
C GLY A 42 3.34 1.41 5.38
N VAL A 43 4.24 0.47 5.07
CA VAL A 43 5.44 0.21 5.89
C VAL A 43 6.42 1.38 5.84
N GLY A 44 6.65 1.96 4.66
CA GLY A 44 7.50 3.14 4.52
C GLY A 44 6.97 4.36 5.28
N GLY A 45 5.65 4.57 5.27
CA GLY A 45 4.98 5.60 6.06
C GLY A 45 5.14 5.40 7.57
N ILE A 46 4.88 4.18 8.06
CA ILE A 46 5.08 3.82 9.47
C ILE A 46 6.52 4.09 9.90
N PHE A 47 7.50 3.63 9.12
CA PHE A 47 8.91 3.85 9.38
C PHE A 47 9.24 5.35 9.42
N GLY A 48 8.83 6.12 8.40
CA GLY A 48 9.07 7.56 8.32
C GLY A 48 8.49 8.33 9.51
N THR A 49 7.27 8.00 9.94
CA THR A 49 6.63 8.61 11.11
C THR A 49 7.38 8.30 12.40
N ILE A 50 7.89 7.09 12.57
CA ILE A 50 8.75 6.75 13.72
C ILE A 50 10.06 7.56 13.67
N MET A 51 10.65 7.71 12.48
CA MET A 51 11.88 8.50 12.31
C MET A 51 11.72 9.98 12.63
N ILE A 52 10.51 10.53 12.55
CA ILE A 52 10.22 11.89 13.06
C ILE A 52 10.38 11.95 14.59
N ALA A 53 9.92 10.94 15.33
CA ALA A 53 10.12 10.90 16.78
C ALA A 53 11.62 10.80 17.14
N VAL A 54 12.36 10.00 16.38
CA VAL A 54 13.80 9.76 16.59
C VAL A 54 14.65 10.99 16.23
N PHE A 55 14.61 11.43 14.98
CA PHE A 55 15.56 12.41 14.45
C PHE A 55 15.06 13.85 14.56
N ALA A 56 13.74 14.08 14.45
CA ALA A 56 13.18 15.42 14.51
C ALA A 56 12.79 15.87 15.92
N LYS A 57 13.14 15.09 16.96
CA LYS A 57 12.70 15.29 18.36
C LYS A 57 11.17 15.42 18.47
N GLY A 58 10.44 14.72 17.59
CA GLY A 58 8.98 14.68 17.64
C GLY A 58 8.48 13.95 18.89
N SER A 59 7.29 14.31 19.37
CA SER A 59 6.68 13.60 20.50
C SER A 59 6.38 12.14 20.14
N TRP A 60 6.98 11.20 20.87
CA TRP A 60 6.72 9.77 20.74
C TRP A 60 5.23 9.43 20.90
N VAL A 61 4.58 10.05 21.88
CA VAL A 61 3.15 9.85 22.13
C VAL A 61 2.32 10.32 20.92
N ALA A 62 2.67 11.46 20.34
CA ALA A 62 1.96 11.98 19.17
C ALA A 62 2.19 11.12 17.92
N GLN A 63 3.44 10.69 17.64
CA GLN A 63 3.75 9.89 16.46
C GLN A 63 3.14 8.48 16.55
N LEU A 64 3.33 7.78 17.67
CA LEU A 64 2.77 6.43 17.84
C LEU A 64 1.25 6.45 18.00
N GLY A 65 0.71 7.45 18.71
CA GLY A 65 -0.73 7.67 18.80
C GLY A 65 -1.35 7.96 17.45
N GLY A 66 -0.71 8.82 16.63
CA GLY A 66 -1.14 9.11 15.27
C GLY A 66 -1.12 7.86 14.38
N LEU A 67 -0.05 7.06 14.42
CA LEU A 67 0.03 5.79 13.69
C LEU A 67 -1.09 4.83 14.09
N LEU A 68 -1.37 4.70 15.38
CA LEU A 68 -2.44 3.83 15.87
C LEU A 68 -3.81 4.33 15.41
N ILE A 69 -4.10 5.61 15.59
CA ILE A 69 -5.39 6.20 15.22
C ILE A 69 -5.62 6.08 13.71
N VAL A 70 -4.64 6.48 12.90
CA VAL A 70 -4.73 6.40 11.44
C VAL A 70 -4.83 4.94 11.01
N GLY A 71 -3.98 4.06 11.50
CA GLY A 71 -3.98 2.64 11.13
C GLY A 71 -5.30 1.93 11.45
N VAL A 72 -5.86 2.16 12.65
CA VAL A 72 -7.16 1.60 13.03
C VAL A 72 -8.27 2.20 12.18
N TYR A 73 -8.28 3.53 12.00
CA TYR A 73 -9.29 4.20 11.20
C TYR A 73 -9.28 3.69 9.75
N THR A 74 -8.11 3.65 9.10
CA THR A 74 -8.00 3.18 7.71
C THR A 74 -8.41 1.72 7.59
N LEU A 75 -7.98 0.85 8.50
CA LEU A 75 -8.34 -0.57 8.44
C LEU A 75 -9.85 -0.78 8.62
N VAL A 76 -10.43 -0.20 9.67
CA VAL A 76 -11.85 -0.40 10.00
C VAL A 76 -12.74 0.22 8.93
N VAL A 77 -12.50 1.47 8.56
CA VAL A 77 -13.35 2.18 7.60
C VAL A 77 -13.24 1.55 6.21
N SER A 78 -12.03 1.21 5.74
CA SER A 78 -11.89 0.53 4.45
C SER A 78 -12.59 -0.82 4.43
N LEU A 79 -12.49 -1.63 5.50
CA LEU A 79 -13.22 -2.90 5.57
C LEU A 79 -14.73 -2.70 5.56
N VAL A 80 -15.26 -1.73 6.30
CA VAL A 80 -16.70 -1.41 6.31
C VAL A 80 -17.15 -1.00 4.91
N LEU A 81 -16.42 -0.11 4.24
CA LEU A 81 -16.77 0.37 2.90
C LEU A 81 -16.69 -0.75 1.85
N ILE A 82 -15.63 -1.56 1.87
CA ILE A 82 -15.49 -2.71 0.97
C ILE A 82 -16.67 -3.66 1.14
N ARG A 83 -17.09 -3.96 2.38
CA ARG A 83 -18.23 -4.86 2.63
C ARG A 83 -19.57 -4.24 2.26
N ALA A 84 -19.73 -2.93 2.48
CA ALA A 84 -20.92 -2.21 2.06
C ALA A 84 -21.07 -2.23 0.53
N VAL A 85 -20.00 -1.96 -0.22
CA VAL A 85 -20.01 -2.04 -1.69
C VAL A 85 -20.22 -3.48 -2.15
N ALA A 86 -19.56 -4.47 -1.52
CA ALA A 86 -19.73 -5.89 -1.84
C ALA A 86 -21.16 -6.41 -1.61
N ALA A 87 -21.97 -5.74 -0.77
CA ALA A 87 -23.38 -6.07 -0.56
C ALA A 87 -24.29 -5.53 -1.68
N VAL A 88 -23.81 -4.58 -2.48
CA VAL A 88 -24.57 -3.92 -3.56
C VAL A 88 -24.11 -4.41 -4.93
N THR A 89 -22.82 -4.68 -5.12
CA THR A 89 -22.22 -5.09 -6.39
C THR A 89 -21.07 -6.06 -6.19
N THR A 90 -20.66 -6.75 -7.25
CA THR A 90 -19.45 -7.58 -7.26
C THR A 90 -18.20 -6.70 -7.35
N LEU A 91 -17.23 -6.92 -6.46
CA LEU A 91 -15.96 -6.18 -6.46
C LEU A 91 -14.90 -6.77 -7.41
N ARG A 92 -14.94 -8.09 -7.64
CA ARG A 92 -14.02 -8.80 -8.53
C ARG A 92 -14.82 -9.35 -9.71
N VAL A 93 -14.21 -9.29 -10.89
CA VAL A 93 -14.75 -9.90 -12.12
C VAL A 93 -14.76 -11.43 -12.01
N SER A 94 -15.44 -12.10 -12.94
CA SER A 94 -15.39 -13.57 -13.02
C SER A 94 -13.98 -14.04 -13.40
N ALA A 95 -13.64 -15.29 -13.08
CA ALA A 95 -12.35 -15.87 -13.43
C ALA A 95 -12.12 -15.93 -14.96
N GLU A 96 -13.19 -16.10 -15.74
CA GLU A 96 -13.14 -16.04 -17.20
C GLU A 96 -12.76 -14.63 -17.69
N VAL A 97 -13.42 -13.59 -17.16
CA VAL A 97 -13.10 -12.19 -17.49
C VAL A 97 -11.68 -11.82 -17.05
N GLU A 98 -11.25 -12.29 -15.88
CA GLU A 98 -9.88 -12.08 -15.39
C GLU A 98 -8.84 -12.76 -16.29
N THR A 99 -9.16 -13.92 -16.88
CA THR A 99 -8.28 -14.66 -17.79
C THR A 99 -8.21 -14.03 -19.18
N ASN A 100 -9.36 -13.58 -19.71
CA ASN A 100 -9.45 -12.96 -21.05
C ASN A 100 -8.96 -11.51 -21.07
N GLY A 101 -8.90 -10.86 -19.90
CA GLY A 101 -8.41 -9.50 -19.73
C GLY A 101 -9.52 -8.45 -19.69
N LEU A 102 -9.41 -7.50 -18.74
CA LEU A 102 -10.45 -6.49 -18.50
C LEU A 102 -10.65 -5.54 -19.68
N ASP A 103 -9.59 -5.21 -20.42
CA ASP A 103 -9.66 -4.31 -21.59
C ASP A 103 -10.62 -4.87 -22.66
N LEU A 104 -10.53 -6.17 -22.94
CA LEU A 104 -11.37 -6.81 -23.95
C LEU A 104 -12.81 -7.02 -23.43
N GLU A 105 -12.94 -7.59 -22.23
CA GLU A 105 -14.22 -8.05 -21.70
C GLU A 105 -15.12 -6.92 -21.19
N LEU A 106 -14.54 -5.85 -20.63
CA LEU A 106 -15.30 -4.73 -20.07
C LEU A 106 -15.30 -3.50 -20.95
N HIS A 107 -14.29 -3.33 -21.81
CA HIS A 107 -14.13 -2.13 -22.64
C HIS A 107 -14.20 -2.40 -24.14
N GLY A 108 -14.15 -3.66 -24.59
CA GLY A 108 -14.22 -4.02 -26.01
C GLY A 108 -12.99 -3.56 -26.81
N GLU A 109 -11.89 -3.26 -26.13
CA GLU A 109 -10.70 -2.65 -26.69
C GLU A 109 -9.45 -3.49 -26.39
N ARG A 110 -8.38 -3.26 -27.16
CA ARG A 110 -7.03 -3.78 -26.87
C ARG A 110 -6.12 -2.59 -26.60
N ALA A 111 -5.38 -2.61 -25.49
CA ALA A 111 -4.42 -1.56 -25.19
C ALA A 111 -3.35 -1.39 -26.30
N TYR A 112 -2.94 -2.49 -26.93
CA TYR A 112 -1.98 -2.48 -28.03
C TYR A 112 -2.40 -3.48 -29.11
N ASP A 113 -2.42 -3.04 -30.37
CA ASP A 113 -2.59 -3.94 -31.53
C ASP A 113 -1.21 -4.21 -32.13
N LEU A 114 -0.59 -5.31 -31.70
CA LEU A 114 0.79 -5.67 -32.08
C LEU A 114 0.89 -6.28 -33.49
N ALA A 115 -0.22 -6.32 -34.24
CA ALA A 115 -0.25 -6.70 -35.64
C ALA A 115 -1.23 -5.77 -36.38
N SER A 116 -0.67 -4.86 -37.19
CA SER A 116 -1.36 -4.31 -38.37
C SER A 116 -1.01 -5.16 -39.58
#